data_AF-A0A9Q0K275-F1
#
_entry.id   AF-A0A9Q0K275-F1
#
_cell.length_a   1.000
_cell.length_b   1.000
_cell.length_c   1.000
_cell.angle_alpha   90.00
_cell.angle_beta   90.00
_cell.angle_gamma   90.00
#
_symmetry.space_group_name_H-M   'P 1'
#
loop_
_entity.id
_entity.type
_entity.pdbx_description
1 polymer ?
#
loop_
_entity_poly.entity_id
_entity_poly.type
_entity_poly.pdbx_seq_one_letter_code
_entity_poly.pdbx_strand_id
1 'polypeptide(L)'
;MDRLPVTILLPLLLLFCRSPLSFHLIADLGFTQKTSSRIRGNPVTVMGLPFSSGTRSIISKLTSFPILLLFLLSCFSFTSTEAYDPLDPNGNITIKWDLMTWTPDGYVAVITMYNFQQYRHIQAPGWQLGWTWAKKEVIWSAMGSQATEQGDCSRFKGNTPHCCKKDPTIVDLMPGTPYNQQIANCCKGGVINSWAQDPATAVSSFQLSVGQAGTTNRTVRVPKNFTLKAPGPGYTCGPAKIVKPSRFVTADQRRATQALMTWNVTCTYSQFLSQKTPSCCVSLSSFYNDTIVPCPTCTCGCMNNITHPGSCVEGNSPYLASAITGSGKKSYTPLVQCTNHMCPIRVHWHVKLNYKEYWRVKITITNFNYRMNYTQWNLVVQHPNFDNITQLFSFNYKSLTPYGAINDTAMLWGVKFYNDLLMQAGPLGNVQSELLFQKEPSTFTFDKGWAFPRRIYFNGDNCVMPPPDAYPWLPNASSRPVISLLCSIIALLICLAFLLSYA
;
A
#
# COMPACT_ATOMS: atom_id res chain seq x y z
N MET A 1 2.91 -3.21 -56.40
CA MET A 1 2.32 -4.01 -55.32
C MET A 1 2.22 -3.12 -54.09
N ASP A 2 0.98 -2.72 -53.86
CA ASP A 2 0.32 -2.01 -52.77
C ASP A 2 1.10 -1.44 -51.58
N ARG A 3 0.85 -0.13 -51.36
CA ARG A 3 1.19 0.64 -50.16
C ARG A 3 0.27 0.21 -49.01
N LEU A 4 0.85 -0.24 -47.90
CA LEU A 4 0.16 -0.25 -46.60
C LEU A 4 0.19 1.16 -45.97
N PRO A 5 -0.91 1.64 -45.36
CA PRO A 5 -1.01 3.00 -44.85
C PRO A 5 -0.33 3.16 -43.48
N VAL A 6 0.25 4.35 -43.28
CA VAL A 6 0.96 4.84 -42.09
C VAL A 6 0.08 4.93 -40.82
N THR A 7 -1.19 4.55 -40.92
CA THR A 7 -2.20 4.72 -39.85
C THR A 7 -2.18 3.63 -38.77
N ILE A 8 -1.37 2.58 -38.90
CA ILE A 8 -1.31 1.45 -37.95
C ILE A 8 -0.04 1.47 -37.07
N LEU A 9 0.96 2.31 -37.37
CA LEU A 9 2.17 2.39 -36.55
C LEU A 9 2.02 3.26 -35.29
N LEU A 10 1.11 4.24 -35.29
CA LEU A 10 0.92 5.16 -34.15
C LEU A 10 0.36 4.48 -32.87
N PRO A 11 -0.59 3.52 -32.95
CA PRO A 11 -1.10 2.83 -31.77
C PRO A 11 -0.08 1.83 -31.18
N LEU A 12 0.74 1.18 -32.01
CA LEU A 12 1.72 0.19 -31.54
C LEU A 12 2.91 0.83 -30.81
N LEU A 13 3.37 2.02 -31.25
CA LEU A 13 4.48 2.72 -30.59
C LEU A 13 4.09 3.38 -29.24
N LEU A 14 2.82 3.73 -29.05
CA LEU A 14 2.30 4.22 -27.77
C LEU A 14 2.22 3.13 -26.68
N LEU A 15 2.14 1.85 -27.07
CA LEU A 15 2.19 0.72 -26.13
C LEU A 15 3.58 0.51 -25.52
N PHE A 16 4.66 0.79 -26.27
CA PHE A 16 6.03 0.56 -25.79
C PHE A 16 6.50 1.57 -24.72
N CYS A 17 5.85 2.74 -24.60
CA CYS A 17 6.15 3.71 -23.52
C CYS A 17 5.44 3.40 -22.19
N ARG A 18 4.59 2.36 -22.11
CA ARG A 18 3.80 2.03 -20.91
C ARG A 18 4.32 0.84 -20.09
N SER A 19 5.39 0.17 -20.52
CA SER A 19 5.89 -1.05 -19.86
C SER A 19 7.34 -0.91 -19.38
N PRO A 20 7.66 -1.10 -18.08
CA PRO A 20 9.03 -1.00 -17.57
C PRO A 20 9.90 -2.25 -17.84
N LEU A 21 9.48 -3.15 -18.73
CA LEU A 21 10.06 -4.49 -18.90
C LEU A 21 10.91 -4.70 -20.16
N SER A 22 11.17 -3.66 -20.97
CA SER A 22 11.83 -3.84 -22.28
C SER A 22 13.32 -3.48 -22.34
N PHE A 23 13.96 -3.12 -21.22
CA PHE A 23 15.36 -2.66 -21.23
C PHE A 23 16.43 -3.76 -21.30
N HIS A 24 16.06 -5.05 -21.37
CA HIS A 24 17.03 -6.15 -21.36
C HIS A 24 17.20 -6.93 -22.67
N LEU A 25 16.59 -6.51 -23.79
CA LEU A 25 16.64 -7.28 -25.05
C LEU A 25 17.36 -6.59 -26.23
N ILE A 26 18.18 -5.56 -25.99
CA ILE A 26 19.00 -4.91 -27.03
C ILE A 26 20.45 -4.77 -26.56
N ALA A 27 21.08 -5.89 -26.20
CA ALA A 27 22.51 -5.95 -25.88
C ALA A 27 23.28 -7.06 -26.61
N ASP A 28 22.63 -7.84 -27.50
CA ASP A 28 23.27 -8.91 -28.27
C ASP A 28 23.05 -8.73 -29.78
N LEU A 29 23.57 -7.64 -30.34
CA LEU A 29 23.95 -7.57 -31.75
C LEU A 29 25.24 -6.77 -31.83
N GLY A 30 26.36 -7.49 -31.69
CA GLY A 30 27.70 -6.93 -31.70
C GLY A 30 28.11 -6.37 -33.05
N PHE A 31 28.86 -5.27 -33.02
CA PHE A 31 29.90 -4.98 -33.98
C PHE A 31 31.09 -4.36 -33.24
N THR A 32 32.09 -5.20 -32.97
CA THR A 32 33.44 -4.81 -32.59
C THR A 32 34.13 -4.13 -33.77
N GLN A 33 34.65 -2.90 -33.60
CA GLN A 33 35.79 -2.48 -34.40
C GLN A 33 36.77 -1.61 -33.60
N LYS A 34 38.03 -2.05 -33.73
CA LYS A 34 39.23 -1.74 -32.98
C LYS A 34 39.78 -0.38 -33.41
N THR A 35 40.12 0.47 -32.45
CA THR A 35 40.85 1.73 -32.63
C THR A 35 42.30 1.49 -33.05
N SER A 36 42.81 2.23 -34.03
CA SER A 36 44.25 2.48 -34.18
C SER A 36 44.54 3.81 -34.87
N SER A 37 45.66 4.39 -34.44
CA SER A 37 46.16 5.75 -34.57
C SER A 37 46.81 6.11 -35.92
N ARG A 38 46.78 7.42 -36.21
CA ARG A 38 47.46 8.15 -37.29
C ARG A 38 49.00 8.07 -37.18
N ILE A 39 49.73 7.89 -38.30
CA ILE A 39 51.04 8.51 -38.67
C ILE A 39 51.40 8.23 -40.16
N ARG A 40 51.77 9.32 -40.87
CA ARG A 40 52.61 9.54 -42.10
C ARG A 40 52.61 8.57 -43.31
N GLY A 41 52.50 9.18 -44.51
CA GLY A 41 53.18 8.73 -45.74
C GLY A 41 52.39 8.97 -47.03
N ASN A 42 52.73 10.00 -47.81
CA ASN A 42 52.54 10.06 -49.29
C ASN A 42 53.68 9.23 -49.97
N PRO A 43 53.69 8.90 -51.29
CA PRO A 43 52.94 9.50 -52.42
C PRO A 43 52.41 8.53 -53.54
N VAL A 44 51.59 9.10 -54.45
CA VAL A 44 51.52 8.91 -55.94
C VAL A 44 51.11 7.54 -56.56
N THR A 45 50.08 7.57 -57.43
CA THR A 45 49.97 7.08 -58.85
C THR A 45 48.49 6.75 -59.16
N VAL A 46 47.69 7.65 -59.76
CA VAL A 46 47.34 7.80 -61.19
C VAL A 46 46.51 6.66 -61.84
N MET A 47 45.37 7.09 -62.40
CA MET A 47 44.59 6.57 -63.55
C MET A 47 43.37 5.67 -63.33
N GLY A 48 42.21 6.14 -63.82
CA GLY A 48 41.06 5.30 -64.18
C GLY A 48 39.67 5.90 -63.91
N LEU A 49 39.30 6.99 -64.59
CA LEU A 49 37.90 7.33 -64.92
C LEU A 49 37.35 6.28 -65.94
N PRO A 50 36.02 6.12 -66.19
CA PRO A 50 35.04 7.22 -66.22
C PRO A 50 33.54 6.91 -65.92
N PHE A 51 32.76 8.02 -65.96
CA PHE A 51 31.35 8.18 -66.34
C PHE A 51 30.17 8.10 -65.33
N SER A 52 29.47 9.26 -65.27
CA SER A 52 28.00 9.48 -65.28
C SER A 52 27.21 9.16 -63.99
N SER A 53 26.87 10.16 -63.18
CA SER A 53 25.73 11.12 -63.28
C SER A 53 24.51 10.67 -62.46
N GLY A 54 23.98 11.55 -61.59
CA GLY A 54 22.76 11.29 -60.84
C GLY A 54 22.65 12.01 -59.49
N THR A 55 22.51 13.33 -59.51
CA THR A 55 22.01 14.12 -58.38
C THR A 55 20.55 13.78 -58.09
N ARG A 56 20.19 13.46 -56.83
CA ARG A 56 18.92 13.82 -56.15
C ARG A 56 18.81 13.17 -54.77
N SER A 57 18.75 14.01 -53.73
CA SER A 57 17.84 13.93 -52.56
C SER A 57 18.52 14.40 -51.28
N ILE A 58 18.47 15.72 -51.04
CA ILE A 58 18.83 16.36 -49.75
C ILE A 58 17.56 16.62 -48.89
N ILE A 59 16.37 16.23 -49.36
CA ILE A 59 15.09 16.67 -48.77
C ILE A 59 14.54 15.70 -47.70
N SER A 60 15.15 14.54 -47.43
CA SER A 60 14.61 13.59 -46.44
C SER A 60 15.11 13.76 -44.99
N LYS A 61 16.03 14.69 -44.71
CA LYS A 61 16.70 14.77 -43.38
C LYS A 61 16.17 15.83 -42.41
N LEU A 62 15.29 16.75 -42.82
CA LEU A 62 14.80 17.83 -41.94
C LEU A 62 13.46 17.56 -41.24
N THR A 63 12.69 16.53 -41.62
CA THR A 63 11.39 16.22 -41.00
C THR A 63 11.47 15.33 -39.76
N SER A 64 12.64 14.73 -39.49
CA SER A 64 12.83 13.81 -38.36
C SER A 64 13.17 14.52 -37.04
N PHE A 65 13.80 15.70 -37.11
CA PHE A 65 14.20 16.49 -35.94
C PHE A 65 13.02 17.03 -35.09
N PRO A 66 11.93 17.59 -35.66
CA PRO A 66 10.83 18.09 -34.84
C PRO A 66 10.04 16.95 -34.17
N ILE A 67 9.97 15.77 -34.79
CA ILE A 67 9.29 14.58 -34.24
C ILE A 67 10.11 14.01 -33.07
N LEU A 68 11.43 13.93 -33.23
CA LEU A 68 12.34 13.50 -32.16
C LEU A 68 12.33 14.48 -30.98
N LEU A 69 12.25 15.79 -31.25
CA LEU A 69 12.16 16.83 -30.23
C LEU A 69 10.82 16.77 -29.48
N LEU A 70 9.69 16.54 -30.17
CA LEU A 70 8.37 16.31 -29.55
C LEU A 70 8.35 15.03 -28.70
N PHE A 71 9.03 13.97 -29.13
CA PHE A 71 9.17 12.73 -28.38
C PHE A 71 10.07 12.90 -27.15
N LEU A 72 11.12 13.72 -27.23
CA LEU A 72 11.97 14.07 -26.09
C LEU A 72 11.20 14.98 -25.10
N LEU A 73 10.46 15.98 -25.57
CA LEU A 73 9.65 16.86 -24.72
C LEU A 73 8.49 16.12 -24.02
N SER A 74 7.89 15.10 -24.66
CA SER A 74 6.89 14.26 -23.99
C SER A 74 7.52 13.41 -22.87
N CYS A 75 8.77 12.97 -23.05
CA CYS A 75 9.55 12.28 -22.03
C CYS A 75 10.04 13.19 -20.88
N PHE A 76 10.14 14.52 -21.08
CA PHE A 76 10.46 15.47 -19.99
C PHE A 76 9.21 15.97 -19.25
N SER A 77 8.01 15.60 -19.70
CA SER A 77 6.74 15.99 -19.07
C SER A 77 6.31 15.03 -17.95
N PHE A 78 7.12 14.01 -17.63
CA PHE A 78 6.90 13.19 -16.44
C PHE A 78 7.24 14.02 -15.20
N THR A 79 6.22 14.67 -14.65
CA THR A 79 6.22 14.92 -13.21
C THR A 79 6.39 13.56 -12.54
N SER A 80 7.38 13.44 -11.66
CA SER A 80 7.53 12.26 -10.81
C SER A 80 6.15 11.97 -10.22
N THR A 81 5.58 10.81 -10.53
CA THR A 81 4.38 10.33 -9.86
C THR A 81 4.80 10.05 -8.42
N GLU A 82 4.67 11.07 -7.59
CA GLU A 82 4.66 10.89 -6.15
C GLU A 82 3.57 9.86 -5.86
N ALA A 83 3.98 8.65 -5.44
CA ALA A 83 3.28 7.88 -4.41
C ALA A 83 1.73 7.91 -4.45
N TYR A 84 1.11 7.87 -5.64
CA TYR A 84 -0.30 8.20 -5.77
C TYR A 84 -1.17 7.02 -5.36
N ASP A 85 -1.98 7.21 -4.33
CA ASP A 85 -2.97 6.25 -3.88
C ASP A 85 -4.35 6.64 -4.44
N PRO A 86 -4.89 5.91 -5.44
CA PRO A 86 -6.16 6.29 -6.04
C PRO A 86 -7.35 6.15 -5.09
N LEU A 87 -7.23 5.38 -4.00
CA LEU A 87 -8.29 5.27 -3.00
C LEU A 87 -8.21 6.33 -1.90
N ASP A 88 -7.06 7.01 -1.77
CA ASP A 88 -6.84 8.07 -0.80
C ASP A 88 -5.86 9.14 -1.34
N PRO A 89 -6.26 9.90 -2.37
CA PRO A 89 -5.36 10.79 -3.10
C PRO A 89 -4.84 11.97 -2.25
N ASN A 90 -5.56 12.30 -1.16
CA ASN A 90 -5.19 13.38 -0.24
C ASN A 90 -4.60 12.86 1.07
N GLY A 91 -4.45 11.54 1.21
CA GLY A 91 -3.98 10.87 2.41
C GLY A 91 -2.54 11.26 2.74
N ASN A 92 -2.34 11.86 3.92
CA ASN A 92 -1.02 12.21 4.41
C ASN A 92 -0.96 12.18 5.94
N ILE A 93 0.26 12.18 6.46
CA ILE A 93 0.53 12.44 7.86
C ILE A 93 1.12 13.85 7.96
N THR A 94 0.46 14.73 8.71
CA THR A 94 0.95 16.08 8.95
C THR A 94 1.49 16.19 10.37
N ILE A 95 2.76 16.58 10.48
CA ILE A 95 3.44 16.85 11.73
C ILE A 95 3.42 18.37 11.92
N LYS A 96 2.64 18.82 12.88
CA LYS A 96 2.53 20.23 13.26
C LYS A 96 3.40 20.48 14.48
N TRP A 97 4.23 21.51 14.41
CA TRP A 97 5.11 21.92 15.50
C TRP A 97 4.72 23.33 15.95
N ASP A 98 4.19 23.42 17.16
CA ASP A 98 3.70 24.67 17.75
C ASP A 98 4.67 25.14 18.85
N LEU A 99 5.29 26.31 18.69
CA LEU A 99 6.06 26.97 19.75
C LEU A 99 5.08 27.64 20.73
N MET A 100 5.09 27.18 21.98
CA MET A 100 4.14 27.62 23.00
C MET A 100 4.68 28.81 23.79
N THR A 101 5.92 28.70 24.29
CA THR A 101 6.54 29.70 25.15
C THR A 101 8.06 29.73 24.96
N TRP A 102 8.68 30.87 25.25
CA TRP A 102 10.14 30.99 25.32
C TRP A 102 10.68 30.47 26.65
N THR A 103 11.90 29.95 26.63
CA THR A 103 12.70 29.63 27.82
C THR A 103 13.97 30.49 27.81
N PRO A 104 14.78 30.53 28.88
CA PRO A 104 16.01 31.34 28.91
C PRO A 104 17.00 31.04 27.78
N ASP A 105 17.04 29.80 27.28
CA ASP A 105 17.99 29.34 26.26
C ASP A 105 17.33 28.75 25.00
N GLY A 106 16.00 28.75 24.91
CA GLY A 106 15.26 28.18 23.78
C GLY A 106 13.75 28.35 23.92
N TYR A 107 12.99 27.26 23.78
CA TYR A 107 11.52 27.30 23.78
C TYR A 107 10.89 25.98 24.21
N VAL A 108 9.62 26.05 24.59
CA VAL A 108 8.75 24.88 24.74
C VAL A 108 7.89 24.74 23.49
N ALA A 109 7.85 23.54 22.93
CA ALA A 109 7.03 23.23 21.77
C ALA A 109 6.16 21.99 21.98
N VAL A 110 4.97 22.01 21.36
CA VAL A 110 4.08 20.87 21.26
C VAL A 110 4.10 20.39 19.82
N ILE A 111 4.43 19.11 19.64
CA ILE A 111 4.49 18.45 18.35
C ILE A 111 3.26 17.54 18.27
N THR A 112 2.44 17.75 17.24
CA THR A 112 1.23 16.97 17.00
C THR A 112 1.30 16.31 15.64
N MET A 113 1.13 15.00 15.60
CA MET A 113 1.01 14.21 14.38
C MET A 113 -0.46 13.93 14.11
N TYR A 114 -0.93 14.35 12.94
CA TYR A 114 -2.27 14.05 12.44
C TYR A 114 -2.16 13.03 11.31
N ASN A 115 -2.91 11.94 11.43
CA ASN A 115 -3.08 11.00 10.33
C ASN A 115 -4.37 11.33 9.57
N PHE A 116 -4.22 11.92 8.39
CA PHE A 116 -5.35 12.23 7.50
C PHE A 116 -5.62 11.13 6.47
N GLN A 117 -4.92 10.00 6.56
CA GLN A 117 -5.16 8.86 5.68
C GLN A 117 -6.49 8.20 6.04
N GLN A 118 -7.31 7.90 5.04
CA GLN A 118 -8.65 7.36 5.25
C GLN A 118 -8.61 5.96 5.84
N TYR A 119 -7.74 5.08 5.33
CA TYR A 119 -7.75 3.67 5.71
C TYR A 119 -6.40 3.12 6.17
N ARG A 120 -5.32 3.89 6.07
CA ARG A 120 -4.00 3.46 6.57
C ARG A 120 -3.79 3.97 7.99
N HIS A 121 -3.37 3.09 8.88
CA HIS A 121 -3.09 3.41 10.28
C HIS A 121 -1.67 2.97 10.64
N ILE A 122 -1.10 3.59 11.67
CA ILE A 122 0.21 3.21 12.21
C ILE A 122 -0.03 2.19 13.32
N GLN A 123 0.39 0.95 13.08
CA GLN A 123 0.29 -0.15 14.04
C GLN A 123 1.46 -0.16 15.03
N ALA A 124 1.35 -1.00 16.07
CA ALA A 124 2.50 -1.32 16.91
C ALA A 124 3.65 -1.91 16.05
N PRO A 125 4.92 -1.53 16.28
CA PRO A 125 5.48 -0.78 17.43
C PRO A 125 5.32 0.74 17.41
N GLY A 126 4.52 1.27 16.50
CA GLY A 126 4.21 2.68 16.43
C GLY A 126 5.18 3.46 15.56
N TRP A 127 4.98 4.78 15.55
CA TRP A 127 5.83 5.71 14.84
C TRP A 127 7.14 5.99 15.58
N GLN A 128 8.19 6.30 14.82
CA GLN A 128 9.41 6.94 15.28
C GLN A 128 9.66 8.18 14.44
N LEU A 129 9.79 9.33 15.09
CA LEU A 129 9.95 10.62 14.43
C LEU A 129 11.38 11.10 14.65
N GLY A 130 12.12 11.27 13.56
CA GLY A 130 13.45 11.85 13.57
C GLY A 130 13.52 13.17 12.81
N TRP A 131 14.47 14.02 13.17
CA TRP A 131 14.80 15.23 12.43
C TRP A 131 16.25 15.61 12.71
N THR A 132 16.79 16.56 11.96
CA THR A 132 18.10 17.16 12.20
C THR A 132 17.93 18.60 12.66
N TRP A 133 18.52 18.94 13.81
CA TRP A 133 18.53 20.32 14.29
C TRP A 133 19.25 21.26 13.30
N ALA A 134 18.94 22.56 13.32
CA ALA A 134 19.59 23.50 12.41
C ALA A 134 20.96 23.98 12.93
N LYS A 135 21.13 24.15 14.25
CA LYS A 135 22.31 24.70 14.92
C LYS A 135 22.95 23.73 15.94
N LYS A 136 22.81 23.95 17.25
CA LYS A 136 23.37 23.10 18.33
C LYS A 136 22.32 22.81 19.40
N GLU A 137 21.06 22.84 18.99
CA GLU A 137 19.88 22.63 19.81
C GLU A 137 19.95 21.27 20.53
N VAL A 138 19.35 21.22 21.71
CA VAL A 138 19.24 20.03 22.54
C VAL A 138 17.84 19.90 23.08
N ILE A 139 17.47 18.71 23.55
CA ILE A 139 16.20 18.46 24.23
C ILE A 139 16.49 18.43 25.73
N TRP A 140 15.99 19.41 26.47
CA TRP A 140 16.09 19.45 27.92
C TRP A 140 15.17 18.42 28.57
N SER A 141 13.93 18.33 28.10
CA SER A 141 12.93 17.38 28.59
C SER A 141 11.90 17.06 27.52
N ALA A 142 11.26 15.90 27.67
CA ALA A 142 10.17 15.44 26.83
C ALA A 142 9.01 14.95 27.70
N MET A 143 7.77 15.26 27.32
CA MET A 143 6.54 14.75 27.96
C MET A 143 5.66 14.11 26.90
N GLY A 144 5.10 12.95 27.21
CA GLY A 144 4.37 12.10 26.29
C GLY A 144 5.24 11.34 25.30
N SER A 145 6.55 11.56 25.28
CA SER A 145 7.49 10.88 24.38
C SER A 145 8.88 10.74 25.01
N GLN A 146 9.73 9.94 24.39
CA GLN A 146 11.11 9.74 24.81
C GLN A 146 12.05 9.70 23.60
N ALA A 147 13.29 10.17 23.78
CA ALA A 147 14.33 9.97 22.80
C ALA A 147 14.87 8.55 22.90
N THR A 148 15.11 7.90 21.76
CA THR A 148 15.65 6.53 21.74
C THR A 148 17.08 6.46 22.27
N GLU A 149 17.83 7.56 22.13
CA GLU A 149 19.21 7.71 22.56
C GLU A 149 19.44 9.10 23.14
N GLN A 150 20.26 9.20 24.19
CA GLN A 150 20.67 10.48 24.77
C GLN A 150 21.77 11.17 23.95
N GLY A 151 22.73 10.40 23.41
CA GLY A 151 23.91 10.93 22.72
C GLY A 151 24.97 11.51 23.68
N ASP A 152 25.99 12.17 23.13
CA ASP A 152 27.06 12.78 23.91
C ASP A 152 26.63 14.14 24.49
N CYS A 153 26.32 14.13 25.79
CA CYS A 153 25.99 15.33 26.55
C CYS A 153 27.15 15.84 27.44
N SER A 154 28.38 15.36 27.25
CA SER A 154 29.55 15.67 28.11
C SER A 154 29.85 17.17 28.26
N ARG A 155 29.44 18.00 27.30
CA ARG A 155 29.58 19.47 27.35
C ARG A 155 28.77 20.12 28.48
N PHE A 156 27.78 19.45 29.05
CA PHE A 156 26.92 19.97 30.11
C PHE A 156 27.40 19.46 31.48
N LYS A 157 28.02 20.35 32.26
CA LYS A 157 28.65 20.02 33.57
C LYS A 157 27.70 20.04 34.78
N GLY A 158 26.40 20.25 34.56
CA GLY A 158 25.39 20.34 35.62
C GLY A 158 24.16 19.53 35.22
N ASN A 159 23.06 20.22 34.88
CA ASN A 159 21.88 19.55 34.35
C ASN A 159 22.20 18.93 32.99
N THR A 160 22.03 17.62 32.89
CA THR A 160 22.20 16.87 31.64
C THR A 160 20.90 16.91 30.84
N PRO A 161 20.91 17.35 29.56
CA PRO A 161 19.74 17.29 28.72
C PRO A 161 19.27 15.85 28.49
N HIS A 162 17.97 15.70 28.23
CA HIS A 162 17.35 14.45 27.80
C HIS A 162 17.96 13.88 26.51
N CYS A 163 18.31 14.74 25.55
CA CYS A 163 19.00 14.33 24.33
C CYS A 163 19.89 15.45 23.77
N CYS A 164 21.15 15.11 23.45
CA CYS A 164 22.14 16.00 22.85
C CYS A 164 22.49 15.63 21.40
N LYS A 165 21.87 14.59 20.83
CA LYS A 165 22.09 14.24 19.42
C LYS A 165 21.66 15.37 18.49
N LYS A 166 22.43 15.56 17.44
CA LYS A 166 22.13 16.50 16.35
C LYS A 166 20.89 16.06 15.56
N ASP A 167 20.68 14.75 15.49
CA ASP A 167 19.65 14.03 14.77
C ASP A 167 18.83 13.12 15.71
N PRO A 168 18.07 13.69 16.66
CA PRO A 168 17.31 12.89 17.62
C PRO A 168 16.24 12.04 16.91
N THR A 169 15.96 10.86 17.48
CA THR A 169 14.79 10.05 17.13
C THR A 169 13.91 9.93 18.38
N ILE A 170 12.64 10.30 18.23
CA ILE A 170 11.64 10.30 19.29
C ILE A 170 10.63 9.20 19.04
N VAL A 171 10.22 8.54 20.12
CA VAL A 171 9.15 7.55 20.17
C VAL A 171 8.12 7.96 21.21
N ASP A 172 6.88 7.56 20.98
CA ASP A 172 5.79 7.75 21.93
C ASP A 172 6.00 6.88 23.18
N LEU A 173 5.44 7.32 24.30
CA LEU A 173 5.43 6.50 25.51
C LEU A 173 4.37 5.39 25.42
N MET A 174 4.50 4.37 26.27
CA MET A 174 3.57 3.24 26.29
C MET A 174 2.27 3.58 27.04
N PRO A 175 1.16 2.89 26.76
CA PRO A 175 -0.04 2.99 27.60
C PRO A 175 0.27 2.67 29.06
N GLY A 176 -0.30 3.44 29.99
CA GLY A 176 -0.08 3.28 31.44
C GLY A 176 1.04 4.16 32.04
N THR A 177 1.67 5.03 31.24
CA THR A 177 2.60 6.06 31.72
C THR A 177 1.98 6.89 32.86
N PRO A 178 2.74 7.31 33.90
CA PRO A 178 2.22 8.19 34.96
C PRO A 178 1.69 9.54 34.46
N TYR A 179 0.63 10.05 35.07
CA TYR A 179 -0.07 11.28 34.62
C TYR A 179 0.85 12.51 34.50
N ASN A 180 1.85 12.64 35.36
CA ASN A 180 2.83 13.74 35.33
C ASN A 180 3.77 13.71 34.11
N GLN A 181 3.81 12.60 33.36
CA GLN A 181 4.59 12.44 32.15
C GLN A 181 3.71 12.41 30.89
N GLN A 182 2.39 12.55 31.03
CA GLN A 182 1.44 12.53 29.93
C GLN A 182 1.12 13.94 29.41
N ILE A 183 0.71 13.99 28.14
CA ILE A 183 0.04 15.13 27.53
C ILE A 183 -1.17 14.62 26.73
N ALA A 184 -2.10 15.50 26.36
CA ALA A 184 -3.26 15.13 25.57
C ALA A 184 -2.87 14.35 24.30
N ASN A 185 -3.57 13.26 24.01
CA ASN A 185 -3.35 12.41 22.84
C ASN A 185 -1.96 11.74 22.75
N CYS A 186 -1.19 11.65 23.83
CA CYS A 186 0.07 10.87 23.85
C CYS A 186 -0.17 9.41 24.25
N CYS A 187 0.96 8.70 24.34
CA CYS A 187 1.15 7.55 25.20
C CYS A 187 0.38 6.31 24.75
N LYS A 188 0.27 6.13 23.44
CA LYS A 188 -0.40 5.02 22.77
C LYS A 188 0.59 3.99 22.23
N GLY A 189 1.87 4.08 22.64
CA GLY A 189 2.95 3.28 22.06
C GLY A 189 3.17 3.58 20.58
N GLY A 190 2.82 4.79 20.14
CA GLY A 190 3.01 5.27 18.78
C GLY A 190 1.97 4.76 17.78
N VAL A 191 0.89 4.15 18.26
CA VAL A 191 -0.24 3.73 17.41
C VAL A 191 -1.10 4.94 17.06
N ILE A 192 -1.41 5.12 15.78
CA ILE A 192 -2.30 6.19 15.28
C ILE A 192 -3.30 5.58 14.32
N ASN A 193 -4.59 5.74 14.62
CA ASN A 193 -5.67 5.23 13.76
C ASN A 193 -5.76 5.96 12.43
N SER A 194 -6.47 5.34 11.49
CA SER A 194 -6.86 6.00 10.24
C SER A 194 -8.00 6.99 10.50
N TRP A 195 -8.04 8.05 9.70
CA TRP A 195 -9.05 9.10 9.83
C TRP A 195 -10.47 8.57 9.64
N ALA A 196 -10.67 7.60 8.74
CA ALA A 196 -12.01 7.10 8.49
C ALA A 196 -12.54 6.24 9.64
N GLN A 197 -11.68 5.45 10.31
CA GLN A 197 -12.06 4.59 11.44
C GLN A 197 -12.42 5.38 12.69
N ASP A 198 -11.54 6.28 13.13
CA ASP A 198 -11.70 7.00 14.40
C ASP A 198 -10.87 8.30 14.39
N PRO A 199 -11.47 9.44 13.96
CA PRO A 199 -10.79 10.72 13.89
C PRO A 199 -10.22 11.20 15.23
N ALA A 200 -10.84 10.83 16.35
CA ALA A 200 -10.39 11.24 17.69
C ALA A 200 -9.07 10.56 18.09
N THR A 201 -8.79 9.38 17.53
CA THR A 201 -7.55 8.64 17.80
C THR A 201 -6.57 8.65 16.64
N ALA A 202 -6.89 9.34 15.53
CA ALA A 202 -6.02 9.64 14.40
C ALA A 202 -5.02 10.79 14.68
N VAL A 203 -4.75 11.05 15.96
CA VAL A 203 -3.84 12.08 16.43
C VAL A 203 -2.94 11.56 17.55
N SER A 204 -1.67 11.95 17.50
CA SER A 204 -0.67 11.73 18.54
C SER A 204 0.02 13.05 18.88
N SER A 205 0.32 13.33 20.14
CA SER A 205 1.07 14.54 20.49
C SER A 205 2.05 14.33 21.62
N PHE A 206 3.11 15.13 21.63
CA PHE A 206 4.12 15.17 22.67
C PHE A 206 4.69 16.58 22.81
N GLN A 207 5.29 16.88 23.96
CA GLN A 207 5.88 18.18 24.25
C GLN A 207 7.38 18.05 24.45
N LEU A 208 8.13 19.01 23.92
CA LEU A 208 9.57 19.14 24.12
C LEU A 208 9.92 20.49 24.73
N SER A 209 10.87 20.49 25.66
CA SER A 209 11.65 21.68 26.01
C SER A 209 12.95 21.66 25.22
N VAL A 210 13.10 22.61 24.29
CA VAL A 210 14.26 22.69 23.40
C VAL A 210 15.20 23.80 23.90
N GLY A 211 16.46 23.45 24.10
CA GLY A 211 17.53 24.37 24.50
C GLY A 211 18.44 24.76 23.33
N GLN A 212 19.22 25.82 23.52
CA GLN A 212 20.16 26.38 22.53
C GLN A 212 19.55 26.72 21.16
N ALA A 213 18.24 26.99 21.10
CA ALA A 213 17.51 27.21 19.85
C ALA A 213 17.28 28.69 19.50
N GLY A 214 17.64 29.60 20.41
CA GLY A 214 17.30 31.02 20.34
C GLY A 214 15.93 31.33 20.95
N THR A 215 15.76 32.56 21.41
CA THR A 215 14.62 32.99 22.25
C THR A 215 13.69 33.98 21.55
N THR A 216 13.81 34.12 20.22
CA THR A 216 12.99 35.04 19.43
C THR A 216 12.64 34.44 18.07
N ASN A 217 11.54 34.92 17.46
CA ASN A 217 11.08 34.49 16.13
C ASN A 217 12.13 34.64 15.02
N ARG A 218 13.12 35.54 15.19
CA ARG A 218 14.20 35.76 14.20
C ARG A 218 15.37 34.80 14.38
N THR A 219 15.61 34.34 15.61
CA THR A 219 16.78 33.53 15.97
C THR A 219 16.53 32.03 15.87
N VAL A 220 15.29 31.60 16.11
CA VAL A 220 14.84 30.22 15.91
C VAL A 220 15.01 29.80 14.46
N ARG A 221 15.52 28.58 14.27
CA ARG A 221 15.64 27.94 12.97
C ARG A 221 14.83 26.65 12.96
N VAL A 222 14.10 26.46 11.88
CA VAL A 222 13.27 25.28 11.68
C VAL A 222 14.18 24.06 11.48
N PRO A 223 13.89 22.91 12.13
CA PRO A 223 14.64 21.69 11.89
C PRO A 223 14.56 21.24 10.43
N LYS A 224 15.52 20.41 10.02
CA LYS A 224 15.65 19.90 8.65
C LYS A 224 15.58 18.38 8.65
N ASN A 225 15.39 17.78 7.47
CA ASN A 225 15.48 16.34 7.25
C ASN A 225 14.59 15.54 8.21
N PHE A 226 13.29 15.84 8.22
CA PHE A 226 12.33 15.05 8.97
C PHE A 226 12.24 13.64 8.39
N THR A 227 12.19 12.64 9.27
CA THR A 227 12.04 11.24 8.93
C THR A 227 10.92 10.65 9.78
N LEU A 228 9.96 10.00 9.14
CA LEU A 228 8.90 9.27 9.83
C LEU A 228 9.09 7.79 9.53
N LYS A 229 9.42 7.02 10.57
CA LYS A 229 9.45 5.56 10.49
C LYS A 229 8.17 5.03 11.11
N ALA A 230 7.49 4.17 10.39
CA ALA A 230 6.36 3.39 10.87
C ALA A 230 6.73 1.90 10.77
N PRO A 231 5.87 0.96 11.20
CA PRO A 231 6.08 -0.45 10.87
C PRO A 231 6.08 -0.61 9.34
N GLY A 232 7.23 -1.02 8.79
CA GLY A 232 7.47 -1.06 7.35
C GLY A 232 8.06 0.25 6.78
N PRO A 233 8.80 0.19 5.67
CA PRO A 233 9.18 1.41 4.95
C PRO A 233 7.96 2.02 4.26
N GLY A 234 8.08 3.25 3.73
CA GLY A 234 7.07 3.82 2.84
C GLY A 234 6.80 5.31 3.02
N TYR A 235 7.04 5.87 4.21
CA TYR A 235 6.83 7.30 4.44
C TYR A 235 8.03 8.13 4.00
N THR A 236 7.75 9.18 3.24
CA THR A 236 8.72 10.21 2.88
C THR A 236 8.17 11.56 3.33
N CYS A 237 8.98 12.33 4.04
CA CYS A 237 8.58 13.64 4.56
C CYS A 237 9.18 14.77 3.72
N GLY A 238 8.36 15.78 3.43
CA GLY A 238 8.81 17.01 2.78
C GLY A 238 9.53 17.96 3.74
N PRO A 239 10.00 19.12 3.23
CA PRO A 239 10.58 20.16 4.06
C PRO A 239 9.53 20.81 4.97
N ALA A 240 9.95 21.25 6.15
CA ALA A 240 9.10 22.00 7.07
C ALA A 240 8.74 23.38 6.51
N LYS A 241 7.45 23.72 6.52
CA LYS A 241 6.90 24.99 6.03
C LYS A 241 6.36 25.80 7.20
N ILE A 242 6.82 27.04 7.34
CA ILE A 242 6.27 27.97 8.33
C ILE A 242 4.85 28.35 7.89
N VAL A 243 3.90 28.22 8.80
CA VAL A 243 2.48 28.52 8.57
C VAL A 243 1.98 29.55 9.57
N LYS A 244 0.73 29.99 9.39
CA LYS A 244 0.07 30.88 10.35
C LYS A 244 0.07 30.22 11.74
N PRO A 245 0.41 30.94 12.83
CA PRO A 245 0.49 30.32 14.14
C PRO A 245 -0.85 29.79 14.63
N SER A 246 -0.84 28.58 15.18
CA SER A 246 -2.02 27.87 15.69
C SER A 246 -2.71 28.66 16.80
N ARG A 247 -4.05 28.63 16.82
CA ARG A 247 -4.88 29.17 17.90
C ARG A 247 -5.49 28.02 18.69
N PHE A 248 -5.41 28.10 20.02
CA PHE A 248 -5.99 27.15 20.94
C PHE A 248 -7.09 27.84 21.73
N VAL A 249 -8.30 27.34 21.62
CA VAL A 249 -9.45 27.85 22.38
C VAL A 249 -9.66 26.91 23.55
N THR A 250 -9.82 27.47 24.76
CA THR A 250 -10.12 26.68 25.96
C THR A 250 -11.47 25.99 25.83
N ALA A 251 -11.66 24.89 26.56
CA ALA A 251 -12.89 24.08 26.47
C ALA A 251 -14.17 24.87 26.81
N ASP A 252 -14.05 25.88 27.68
CA ASP A 252 -15.12 26.82 28.04
C ASP A 252 -15.36 27.93 27.00
N GLN A 253 -14.57 27.95 25.92
CA GLN A 253 -14.59 28.94 24.83
C GLN A 253 -14.28 30.39 25.22
N ARG A 254 -13.88 30.65 26.47
CA ARG A 254 -13.68 32.01 26.98
C ARG A 254 -12.31 32.59 26.69
N ARG A 255 -11.30 31.74 26.50
CA ARG A 255 -9.91 32.16 26.29
C ARG A 255 -9.34 31.52 25.04
N ALA A 256 -8.73 32.34 24.20
CA ALA A 256 -7.91 31.88 23.08
C ALA A 256 -6.45 32.22 23.35
N THR A 257 -5.58 31.22 23.27
CA THR A 257 -4.13 31.40 23.23
C THR A 257 -3.62 31.12 21.81
N GLN A 258 -2.44 31.61 21.48
CA GLN A 258 -1.86 31.42 20.15
C GLN A 258 -0.42 30.95 20.31
N ALA A 259 0.01 30.02 19.47
CA ALA A 259 1.41 29.66 19.33
C ALA A 259 2.22 30.88 18.86
N LEU A 260 3.47 30.97 19.29
CA LEU A 260 4.39 32.03 18.90
C LEU A 260 4.82 31.85 17.44
N MET A 261 5.04 30.60 17.03
CA MET A 261 5.33 30.18 15.67
C MET A 261 4.76 28.77 15.45
N THR A 262 4.37 28.48 14.22
CA THR A 262 3.95 27.14 13.81
C THR A 262 4.61 26.77 12.49
N TRP A 263 5.05 25.52 12.37
CA TRP A 263 5.42 24.94 11.09
C TRP A 263 4.84 23.54 10.91
N ASN A 264 4.57 23.20 9.65
CA ASN A 264 4.02 21.92 9.27
C ASN A 264 5.03 21.15 8.41
N VAL A 265 5.11 19.86 8.65
CA VAL A 265 5.80 18.88 7.80
C VAL A 265 4.76 17.91 7.31
N THR A 266 4.71 17.69 6.00
CA THR A 266 3.79 16.71 5.40
C THR A 266 4.61 15.48 5.00
N CYS A 267 4.16 14.32 5.44
CA CYS A 267 4.72 13.03 5.08
C CYS A 267 3.69 12.24 4.27
N THR A 268 4.10 11.75 3.10
CA THR A 268 3.27 10.97 2.19
C THR A 268 3.74 9.52 2.18
N TYR A 269 2.81 8.59 1.94
CA TYR A 269 3.11 7.16 1.90
C TYR A 269 3.26 6.69 0.45
N SER A 270 4.40 6.13 0.11
CA SER A 270 4.67 5.54 -1.21
C SER A 270 4.51 4.04 -1.17
N GLN A 271 3.47 3.53 -1.86
CA GLN A 271 3.25 2.09 -2.03
C GLN A 271 4.47 1.42 -2.67
N PHE A 272 5.13 2.07 -3.63
CA PHE A 272 6.33 1.57 -4.30
C PHE A 272 7.57 1.44 -3.39
N LEU A 273 7.74 2.36 -2.44
CA LEU A 273 8.85 2.31 -1.48
C LEU A 273 8.56 1.38 -0.31
N SER A 274 7.29 1.12 -0.03
CA SER A 274 6.86 0.50 1.21
C SER A 274 7.08 -1.00 1.32
N GLN A 275 6.87 -1.76 0.23
CA GLN A 275 7.01 -3.21 0.29
C GLN A 275 7.50 -3.76 -1.05
N LYS A 276 8.66 -4.43 -1.01
CA LYS A 276 9.16 -5.25 -2.14
C LYS A 276 8.37 -6.56 -2.28
N THR A 277 7.78 -7.05 -1.20
CA THR A 277 7.02 -8.29 -1.12
C THR A 277 5.65 -8.02 -0.53
N PRO A 278 4.55 -8.55 -1.12
CA PRO A 278 3.21 -8.41 -0.57
C PRO A 278 3.10 -8.94 0.87
N SER A 279 2.16 -8.39 1.65
CA SER A 279 1.88 -8.81 3.04
C SER A 279 0.62 -9.68 3.17
N CYS A 280 -0.21 -9.75 2.12
CA CYS A 280 -1.46 -10.51 2.13
C CYS A 280 -1.84 -11.08 0.76
N CYS A 281 -2.66 -12.14 0.79
CA CYS A 281 -3.22 -12.79 -0.38
C CYS A 281 -4.72 -13.06 -0.22
N VAL A 282 -5.40 -13.29 -1.34
CA VAL A 282 -6.85 -13.57 -1.36
C VAL A 282 -7.12 -14.98 -1.87
N SER A 283 -8.10 -15.64 -1.28
CA SER A 283 -8.64 -16.92 -1.73
C SER A 283 -10.15 -16.82 -1.89
N LEU A 284 -10.71 -17.50 -2.89
CA LEU A 284 -12.09 -17.34 -3.32
C LEU A 284 -12.83 -18.68 -3.30
N SER A 285 -14.09 -18.67 -2.93
CA SER A 285 -14.97 -19.83 -3.04
C SER A 285 -16.43 -19.41 -3.23
N SER A 286 -17.26 -20.33 -3.70
CA SER A 286 -18.70 -20.10 -3.85
C SER A 286 -19.51 -21.36 -3.54
N PHE A 287 -20.81 -21.20 -3.30
CA PHE A 287 -21.72 -22.32 -3.09
C PHE A 287 -22.00 -23.16 -4.34
N TYR A 288 -21.67 -22.63 -5.52
CA TYR A 288 -21.93 -23.27 -6.83
C TYR A 288 -20.67 -23.89 -7.46
N ASN A 289 -19.55 -23.90 -6.73
CA ASN A 289 -18.30 -24.53 -7.17
C ASN A 289 -17.64 -25.21 -5.96
N ASP A 290 -17.40 -26.51 -6.06
CA ASP A 290 -16.83 -27.32 -4.99
C ASP A 290 -15.33 -27.05 -4.76
N THR A 291 -14.66 -26.41 -5.74
CA THR A 291 -13.23 -26.09 -5.65
C THR A 291 -13.01 -24.70 -5.05
N ILE A 292 -12.12 -24.64 -4.07
CA ILE A 292 -11.63 -23.38 -3.50
C ILE A 292 -10.47 -22.89 -4.35
N VAL A 293 -10.55 -21.66 -4.83
CA VAL A 293 -9.44 -20.99 -5.51
C VAL A 293 -8.47 -20.50 -4.44
N PRO A 294 -7.29 -21.13 -4.32
CA PRO A 294 -6.36 -20.80 -3.26
C PRO A 294 -5.67 -19.45 -3.54
N CYS A 295 -4.98 -18.93 -2.53
CA CYS A 295 -4.00 -17.88 -2.78
C CYS A 295 -2.92 -18.39 -3.76
N PRO A 296 -2.43 -17.54 -4.69
CA PRO A 296 -1.32 -17.90 -5.57
C PRO A 296 -0.10 -18.38 -4.77
N THR A 297 0.59 -19.39 -5.30
CA THR A 297 1.78 -19.96 -4.66
C THR A 297 2.91 -18.93 -4.61
N CYS A 298 3.69 -18.95 -3.53
CA CYS A 298 4.79 -18.03 -3.26
C CYS A 298 4.45 -16.53 -3.30
N THR A 299 3.20 -16.14 -3.10
CA THR A 299 2.77 -14.73 -3.16
C THR A 299 3.64 -13.80 -2.30
N CYS A 300 3.96 -14.20 -1.06
CA CYS A 300 4.74 -13.39 -0.13
C CYS A 300 6.19 -13.89 0.02
N GLY A 301 6.69 -14.60 -1.00
CA GLY A 301 8.04 -15.17 -1.07
C GLY A 301 8.04 -16.69 -1.15
N CYS A 302 8.91 -17.26 -1.99
CA CYS A 302 9.14 -18.70 -2.04
C CYS A 302 10.12 -19.16 -0.95
N MET A 303 9.98 -20.43 -0.56
CA MET A 303 10.98 -21.11 0.25
C MET A 303 12.18 -21.49 -0.64
N ASN A 304 13.29 -20.78 -0.50
CA ASN A 304 14.55 -21.21 -1.10
C ASN A 304 15.33 -22.04 -0.07
N ASN A 305 15.41 -23.35 -0.30
CA ASN A 305 16.13 -24.32 0.55
C ASN A 305 17.62 -23.97 0.78
N ILE A 306 18.19 -23.05 0.00
CA ILE A 306 19.63 -22.77 -0.02
C ILE A 306 20.01 -21.51 0.77
N THR A 307 19.11 -20.52 0.95
CA THR A 307 19.55 -19.21 1.48
C THR A 307 19.05 -18.84 2.87
N HIS A 308 17.97 -19.43 3.41
CA HIS A 308 17.49 -19.10 4.76
C HIS A 308 16.78 -20.29 5.45
N PRO A 309 17.50 -21.14 6.23
CA PRO A 309 16.84 -22.06 7.14
C PRO A 309 16.08 -21.26 8.21
N GLY A 310 14.74 -21.30 8.19
CA GLY A 310 13.88 -20.58 9.15
C GLY A 310 12.92 -19.53 8.56
N SER A 311 12.59 -19.56 7.27
CA SER A 311 11.64 -18.61 6.65
C SER A 311 10.18 -18.78 7.12
N CYS A 312 9.79 -19.99 7.52
CA CYS A 312 8.50 -20.30 8.13
C CYS A 312 8.64 -21.42 9.16
N VAL A 313 7.60 -21.63 9.98
CA VAL A 313 7.54 -22.72 10.96
C VAL A 313 6.23 -23.49 10.80
N GLU A 314 6.32 -24.81 10.76
CA GLU A 314 5.14 -25.67 10.78
C GLU A 314 4.43 -25.60 12.13
N GLY A 315 3.09 -25.57 12.12
CA GLY A 315 2.30 -25.35 13.34
C GLY A 315 2.47 -26.40 14.44
N ASN A 316 2.83 -27.62 14.07
CA ASN A 316 3.03 -28.74 15.01
C ASN A 316 4.52 -29.01 15.30
N SER A 317 5.42 -28.12 14.88
CA SER A 317 6.86 -28.34 15.05
C SER A 317 7.27 -28.16 16.52
N PRO A 318 8.08 -29.07 17.10
CA PRO A 318 8.62 -28.91 18.46
C PRO A 318 9.55 -27.69 18.58
N TYR A 319 10.04 -27.15 17.47
CA TYR A 319 10.89 -25.96 17.40
C TYR A 319 10.11 -24.64 17.35
N LEU A 320 8.77 -24.66 17.36
CA LEU A 320 7.96 -23.44 17.30
C LEU A 320 8.19 -22.51 18.49
N ALA A 321 8.20 -23.08 19.70
CA ALA A 321 8.41 -22.30 20.92
C ALA A 321 9.79 -21.62 20.94
N SER A 322 10.83 -22.32 20.48
CA SER A 322 12.19 -21.77 20.38
C SER A 322 12.34 -20.79 19.22
N ALA A 323 11.62 -20.95 18.10
CA ALA A 323 11.63 -19.98 17.00
C ALA A 323 10.94 -18.66 17.35
N ILE A 324 9.91 -18.70 18.21
CA ILE A 324 9.24 -17.49 18.71
C ILE A 324 10.14 -16.73 19.68
N THR A 325 10.84 -17.44 20.57
CA THR A 325 11.65 -16.86 21.67
C THR A 325 13.11 -16.59 21.31
N GLY A 326 13.69 -17.34 20.37
CA GLY A 326 15.12 -17.31 20.04
C GLY A 326 15.62 -16.07 19.31
N SER A 327 14.71 -15.19 18.87
CA SER A 327 15.10 -13.87 18.37
C SER A 327 15.33 -12.94 19.56
N GLY A 328 16.52 -13.00 20.17
CA GLY A 328 16.96 -12.14 21.28
C GLY A 328 17.00 -10.63 20.98
N LYS A 329 16.44 -10.20 19.84
CA LYS A 329 16.13 -8.82 19.48
C LYS A 329 14.68 -8.84 18.99
N LYS A 330 13.81 -7.94 19.49
CA LYS A 330 12.43 -7.76 19.01
C LYS A 330 12.42 -7.38 17.52
N SER A 331 12.63 -8.37 16.65
CA SER A 331 12.59 -8.19 15.22
C SER A 331 11.13 -8.26 14.80
N TYR A 332 10.58 -7.15 14.33
CA TYR A 332 9.24 -7.07 13.74
C TYR A 332 9.15 -7.75 12.37
N THR A 333 10.14 -8.59 12.04
CA THR A 333 10.10 -9.45 10.86
C THR A 333 9.08 -10.56 11.09
N PRO A 334 8.09 -10.71 10.18
CA PRO A 334 7.04 -11.70 10.35
C PRO A 334 7.64 -13.11 10.38
N LEU A 335 7.17 -13.94 11.31
CA LEU A 335 7.46 -15.37 11.33
C LEU A 335 6.17 -16.09 10.97
N VAL A 336 6.10 -16.66 9.78
CA VAL A 336 4.85 -17.18 9.23
C VAL A 336 4.73 -18.70 9.39
N GLN A 337 3.50 -19.19 9.45
CA GLN A 337 3.19 -20.60 9.29
C GLN A 337 3.51 -21.04 7.86
N CYS A 338 4.16 -22.19 7.73
CA CYS A 338 4.47 -22.77 6.42
C CYS A 338 3.18 -23.07 5.66
N THR A 339 3.02 -22.42 4.51
CA THR A 339 1.88 -22.54 3.60
C THR A 339 2.40 -22.33 2.17
N ASN A 340 1.65 -22.77 1.17
CA ASN A 340 2.07 -22.61 -0.23
C ASN A 340 2.20 -21.13 -0.65
N HIS A 341 1.49 -20.21 -0.02
CA HIS A 341 1.50 -18.77 -0.34
C HIS A 341 2.49 -17.95 0.51
N MET A 342 2.90 -18.45 1.68
CA MET A 342 3.83 -17.81 2.63
C MET A 342 3.40 -16.44 3.17
N CYS A 343 2.20 -15.98 2.85
CA CYS A 343 1.68 -14.70 3.33
C CYS A 343 1.32 -14.68 4.82
N PRO A 344 1.69 -13.62 5.56
CA PRO A 344 1.24 -13.39 6.94
C PRO A 344 -0.27 -13.32 7.09
N ILE A 345 -0.99 -12.78 6.09
CA ILE A 345 -2.44 -12.65 6.12
C ILE A 345 -3.06 -13.28 4.88
N ARG A 346 -4.18 -13.98 5.10
CA ARG A 346 -5.06 -14.44 4.04
C ARG A 346 -6.45 -13.89 4.25
N VAL A 347 -7.02 -13.30 3.21
CA VAL A 347 -8.44 -12.94 3.17
C VAL A 347 -9.16 -13.99 2.32
N HIS A 348 -10.15 -14.66 2.90
CA HIS A 348 -11.01 -15.61 2.21
C HIS A 348 -12.37 -14.97 1.95
N TRP A 349 -12.77 -14.93 0.68
CA TRP A 349 -14.07 -14.45 0.23
C TRP A 349 -14.92 -15.62 -0.25
N HIS A 350 -16.01 -15.89 0.46
CA HIS A 350 -16.90 -16.99 0.17
C HIS A 350 -18.30 -16.48 -0.20
N VAL A 351 -18.75 -16.74 -1.42
CA VAL A 351 -20.15 -16.50 -1.82
C VAL A 351 -21.00 -17.64 -1.25
N LYS A 352 -21.70 -17.37 -0.14
CA LYS A 352 -22.33 -18.39 0.70
C LYS A 352 -23.68 -18.84 0.17
N LEU A 353 -24.57 -17.88 -0.13
CA LEU A 353 -25.96 -18.17 -0.52
C LEU A 353 -26.51 -17.08 -1.42
N ASN A 354 -27.46 -17.47 -2.26
CA ASN A 354 -28.17 -16.62 -3.20
C ASN A 354 -29.68 -16.73 -2.98
N TYR A 355 -30.32 -15.67 -2.45
CA TYR A 355 -31.78 -15.59 -2.26
C TYR A 355 -32.45 -14.93 -3.47
N LYS A 356 -33.77 -14.73 -3.45
CA LYS A 356 -34.47 -14.02 -4.54
C LYS A 356 -33.99 -12.57 -4.67
N GLU A 357 -34.01 -11.81 -3.58
CA GLU A 357 -33.69 -10.38 -3.55
C GLU A 357 -32.31 -10.05 -2.99
N TYR A 358 -31.67 -10.99 -2.30
CA TYR A 358 -30.40 -10.78 -1.60
C TYR A 358 -29.38 -11.86 -1.93
N TRP A 359 -28.12 -11.56 -1.68
CA TRP A 359 -27.05 -12.55 -1.70
C TRP A 359 -26.12 -12.33 -0.52
N ARG A 360 -25.51 -13.42 -0.05
CA ARG A 360 -24.74 -13.45 1.19
C ARG A 360 -23.31 -13.84 0.91
N VAL A 361 -22.39 -13.04 1.43
CA VAL A 361 -20.95 -13.29 1.39
C VAL A 361 -20.46 -13.52 2.81
N LYS A 362 -19.52 -14.45 2.98
CA LYS A 362 -18.75 -14.62 4.20
C LYS A 362 -17.30 -14.22 3.94
N ILE A 363 -16.78 -13.33 4.77
CA ILE A 363 -15.38 -12.91 4.76
C ILE A 363 -14.69 -13.57 5.95
N THR A 364 -13.52 -14.15 5.73
CA THR A 364 -12.67 -14.70 6.79
C THR A 364 -11.25 -14.17 6.63
N ILE A 365 -10.74 -13.45 7.62
CA ILE A 365 -9.37 -12.98 7.66
C ILE A 365 -8.59 -13.90 8.58
N THR A 366 -7.54 -14.54 8.08
CA THR A 366 -6.70 -15.47 8.84
C THR A 366 -5.30 -14.89 8.97
N ASN A 367 -4.78 -14.89 10.19
CA ASN A 367 -3.41 -14.52 10.52
C ASN A 367 -2.55 -15.78 10.60
N PHE A 368 -1.49 -15.82 9.79
CA PHE A 368 -0.48 -16.86 9.74
C PHE A 368 0.84 -16.42 10.38
N ASN A 369 0.91 -15.22 10.97
CA ASN A 369 2.10 -14.72 11.67
C ASN A 369 2.10 -15.14 13.15
N TYR A 370 3.16 -15.82 13.61
CA TYR A 370 3.34 -16.24 15.01
C TYR A 370 3.82 -15.13 15.94
N ARG A 371 4.37 -14.03 15.39
CA ARG A 371 5.01 -12.96 16.17
C ARG A 371 4.19 -11.68 16.24
N MET A 372 3.08 -11.60 15.51
CA MET A 372 2.35 -10.35 15.36
C MET A 372 0.85 -10.55 15.52
N ASN A 373 0.29 -9.72 16.39
CA ASN A 373 -1.14 -9.48 16.48
C ASN A 373 -1.48 -8.21 15.70
N TYR A 374 -2.65 -8.17 15.08
CA TYR A 374 -3.14 -6.97 14.42
C TYR A 374 -4.29 -6.37 15.23
N THR A 375 -4.00 -5.29 15.94
CA THR A 375 -4.98 -4.45 16.63
C THR A 375 -5.56 -3.42 15.66
N GLN A 376 -6.85 -3.09 15.79
CA GLN A 376 -7.50 -2.05 14.97
C GLN A 376 -7.41 -2.31 13.46
N TRP A 377 -7.28 -3.59 13.11
CA TRP A 377 -7.15 -4.03 11.73
C TRP A 377 -8.32 -3.51 10.90
N ASN A 378 -8.04 -3.26 9.62
CA ASN A 378 -9.07 -2.89 8.67
C ASN A 378 -8.90 -3.63 7.35
N LEU A 379 -10.01 -3.74 6.64
CA LEU A 379 -10.14 -4.36 5.35
C LEU A 379 -10.86 -3.38 4.41
N VAL A 380 -10.20 -2.98 3.34
CA VAL A 380 -10.85 -2.20 2.28
C VAL A 380 -11.16 -3.13 1.13
N VAL A 381 -12.40 -3.13 0.67
CA VAL A 381 -12.86 -4.00 -0.41
C VAL A 381 -13.49 -3.14 -1.49
N GLN A 382 -13.04 -3.34 -2.72
CA GLN A 382 -13.64 -2.71 -3.90
C GLN A 382 -14.54 -3.72 -4.62
N HIS A 383 -15.83 -3.45 -4.67
CA HIS A 383 -16.85 -4.24 -5.36
C HIS A 383 -18.04 -3.35 -5.77
N PRO A 384 -18.53 -3.43 -7.03
CA PRO A 384 -19.62 -2.58 -7.51
C PRO A 384 -20.88 -2.57 -6.62
N ASN A 385 -21.21 -3.72 -6.02
CA ASN A 385 -22.42 -3.87 -5.20
C ASN A 385 -22.32 -3.30 -3.77
N PHE A 386 -21.23 -2.58 -3.41
CA PHE A 386 -21.15 -1.89 -2.12
C PHE A 386 -22.05 -0.65 -2.03
N ASP A 387 -22.57 -0.16 -3.15
CA ASP A 387 -23.59 0.89 -3.21
C ASP A 387 -24.89 0.46 -2.47
N ASN A 388 -25.20 -0.84 -2.47
CA ASN A 388 -26.46 -1.42 -1.96
C ASN A 388 -26.24 -2.42 -0.80
N ILE A 389 -25.42 -2.06 0.19
CA ILE A 389 -25.23 -2.88 1.39
C ILE A 389 -26.46 -2.80 2.31
N THR A 390 -27.07 -3.96 2.62
CA THR A 390 -28.29 -3.99 3.45
C THR A 390 -27.97 -4.25 4.90
N GLN A 391 -27.16 -5.27 5.18
CA GLN A 391 -26.81 -5.67 6.54
C GLN A 391 -25.36 -6.13 6.61
N LEU A 392 -24.73 -5.77 7.71
CA LEU A 392 -23.37 -6.16 8.06
C LEU A 392 -23.38 -6.86 9.40
N PHE A 393 -22.73 -8.03 9.48
CA PHE A 393 -22.63 -8.78 10.72
C PHE A 393 -21.22 -8.67 11.30
N SER A 394 -21.10 -8.39 12.59
CA SER A 394 -19.85 -8.50 13.36
C SER A 394 -18.70 -7.57 12.98
N PHE A 395 -18.79 -6.74 11.94
CA PHE A 395 -17.81 -5.70 11.59
C PHE A 395 -18.47 -4.32 11.60
N ASN A 396 -17.66 -3.27 11.74
CA ASN A 396 -18.04 -1.90 11.43
C ASN A 396 -17.83 -1.61 9.94
N TYR A 397 -18.52 -0.60 9.41
CA TYR A 397 -18.45 -0.22 8.00
C TYR A 397 -18.43 1.28 7.79
N LYS A 398 -17.70 1.69 6.75
CA LYS A 398 -17.74 3.03 6.19
C LYS A 398 -17.45 2.95 4.70
N SER A 399 -18.30 3.58 3.88
CA SER A 399 -18.01 3.77 2.47
C SER A 399 -16.85 4.74 2.28
N LEU A 400 -15.96 4.45 1.33
CA LEU A 400 -14.88 5.33 0.90
C LEU A 400 -15.20 5.84 -0.50
N THR A 401 -15.41 7.14 -0.62
CA THR A 401 -15.87 7.79 -1.86
C THR A 401 -14.87 8.85 -2.31
N PRO A 402 -13.63 8.47 -2.70
CA PRO A 402 -12.55 9.43 -2.98
C PRO A 402 -12.88 10.43 -4.09
N TYR A 403 -13.76 10.05 -5.04
CA TYR A 403 -14.19 10.87 -6.17
C TYR A 403 -15.66 11.28 -6.12
N GLY A 404 -16.37 11.03 -5.01
CA GLY A 404 -17.76 11.45 -4.75
C GLY A 404 -18.86 10.80 -5.60
N ALA A 405 -18.54 10.27 -6.79
CA ALA A 405 -19.53 9.72 -7.73
C ALA A 405 -19.64 8.19 -7.71
N ILE A 406 -18.69 7.49 -7.07
CA ILE A 406 -18.60 6.02 -7.07
C ILE A 406 -18.45 5.56 -5.62
N ASN A 407 -19.37 4.73 -5.14
CA ASN A 407 -19.38 4.20 -3.78
C ASN A 407 -19.05 2.69 -3.74
N ASP A 408 -18.28 2.24 -4.74
CA ASP A 408 -17.89 0.84 -4.96
C ASP A 408 -16.86 0.31 -3.94
N THR A 409 -16.43 1.16 -3.00
CA THR A 409 -15.35 0.84 -2.06
C THR A 409 -15.85 0.95 -0.63
N ALA A 410 -15.67 -0.14 0.12
CA ALA A 410 -16.07 -0.25 1.51
C ALA A 410 -14.86 -0.50 2.40
N MET A 411 -14.80 0.23 3.51
CA MET A 411 -13.88 -0.03 4.60
C MET A 411 -14.62 -0.77 5.72
N LEU A 412 -14.05 -1.90 6.15
CA LEU A 412 -14.54 -2.75 7.22
C LEU A 412 -13.48 -2.85 8.31
N TRP A 413 -13.88 -2.89 9.58
CA TRP A 413 -12.97 -3.11 10.71
C TRP A 413 -13.67 -3.79 11.89
N GLY A 414 -12.88 -4.31 12.82
CA GLY A 414 -13.40 -4.99 14.01
C GLY A 414 -14.19 -4.06 14.94
N VAL A 415 -15.14 -4.63 15.68
CA VAL A 415 -15.86 -4.01 16.78
C VAL A 415 -14.99 -4.05 18.04
N LYS A 416 -14.83 -2.90 18.70
CA LYS A 416 -14.02 -2.75 19.92
C LYS A 416 -14.46 -3.76 20.98
N PHE A 417 -13.51 -4.43 21.63
CA PHE A 417 -13.74 -5.45 22.66
C PHE A 417 -14.41 -6.74 22.19
N TYR A 418 -14.53 -6.96 20.88
CA TYR A 418 -15.11 -8.18 20.31
C TYR A 418 -14.15 -8.86 19.33
N ASN A 419 -13.83 -8.19 18.23
CA ASN A 419 -12.96 -8.72 17.18
C ASN A 419 -12.03 -7.66 16.60
N ASP A 420 -11.76 -6.58 17.34
CA ASP A 420 -10.78 -5.55 17.03
C ASP A 420 -9.32 -5.99 17.19
N LEU A 421 -9.11 -7.19 17.73
CA LEU A 421 -7.82 -7.86 17.84
C LEU A 421 -7.81 -9.16 17.02
N LEU A 422 -7.01 -9.18 15.96
CA LEU A 422 -6.68 -10.39 15.21
C LEU A 422 -5.41 -11.00 15.81
N MET A 423 -5.59 -12.08 16.56
CA MET A 423 -4.51 -12.80 17.23
C MET A 423 -3.54 -13.43 16.23
N GLN A 424 -2.33 -13.70 16.69
CA GLN A 424 -1.30 -14.48 16.01
C GLN A 424 -1.80 -15.86 15.54
N ALA A 425 -1.03 -16.50 14.68
CA ALA A 425 -1.36 -17.79 14.11
C ALA A 425 -1.72 -18.85 15.16
N GLY A 426 -2.83 -19.54 14.91
CA GLY A 426 -3.39 -20.56 15.78
C GLY A 426 -4.91 -20.70 15.61
N PRO A 427 -5.59 -21.49 16.47
CA PRO A 427 -7.03 -21.73 16.38
C PRO A 427 -7.89 -20.46 16.44
N LEU A 428 -7.41 -19.45 17.19
CA LEU A 428 -8.07 -18.14 17.36
C LEU A 428 -7.50 -17.05 16.43
N GLY A 429 -6.59 -17.41 15.52
CA GLY A 429 -5.94 -16.48 14.59
C GLY A 429 -6.81 -16.12 13.39
N ASN A 430 -8.13 -16.07 13.53
CA ASN A 430 -9.01 -15.64 12.46
C ASN A 430 -10.20 -14.81 12.96
N VAL A 431 -10.69 -13.92 12.10
CA VAL A 431 -11.93 -13.17 12.30
C VAL A 431 -12.84 -13.38 11.10
N GLN A 432 -14.15 -13.45 11.36
CA GLN A 432 -15.15 -13.75 10.34
C GLN A 432 -16.31 -12.78 10.43
N SER A 433 -16.88 -12.47 9.27
CA SER A 433 -18.07 -11.63 9.13
C SER A 433 -18.87 -12.10 7.94
N GLU A 434 -20.17 -11.77 7.94
CA GLU A 434 -21.04 -11.97 6.81
C GLU A 434 -21.57 -10.61 6.33
N LEU A 435 -21.66 -10.48 5.00
CA LEU A 435 -22.25 -9.34 4.31
C LEU A 435 -23.55 -9.80 3.65
N LEU A 436 -24.62 -9.04 3.82
CA LEU A 436 -25.85 -9.20 3.06
C LEU A 436 -26.01 -8.02 2.10
N PHE A 437 -26.11 -8.38 0.83
CA PHE A 437 -26.22 -7.44 -0.26
C PHE A 437 -27.59 -7.56 -0.91
N GLN A 438 -28.21 -6.42 -1.21
CA GLN A 438 -29.38 -6.40 -2.06
C GLN A 438 -28.95 -6.60 -3.51
N LYS A 439 -29.76 -7.34 -4.27
CA LYS A 439 -29.57 -7.50 -5.70
C LYS A 439 -30.20 -6.34 -6.42
N GLU A 440 -29.42 -5.74 -7.29
CA GLU A 440 -29.91 -4.78 -8.26
C GLU A 440 -30.11 -5.49 -9.61
N PRO A 441 -31.35 -5.56 -10.14
CA PRO A 441 -31.67 -6.38 -11.32
C PRO A 441 -30.86 -6.04 -12.58
N SER A 442 -30.37 -4.80 -12.69
CA SER A 442 -29.62 -4.31 -13.85
C SER A 442 -28.13 -4.65 -13.81
N THR A 443 -27.55 -4.93 -12.63
CA THR A 443 -26.11 -5.08 -12.44
C THR A 443 -25.72 -6.45 -11.89
N PHE A 444 -26.60 -7.12 -11.15
CA PHE A 444 -26.31 -8.38 -10.50
C PHE A 444 -26.18 -9.53 -11.50
N THR A 445 -25.02 -10.17 -11.52
CA THR A 445 -24.78 -11.42 -12.26
C THR A 445 -23.74 -12.27 -11.54
N PHE A 446 -23.73 -13.58 -11.80
CA PHE A 446 -22.62 -14.46 -11.41
C PHE A 446 -21.63 -14.70 -12.55
N ASP A 447 -21.89 -14.12 -13.72
CA ASP A 447 -21.05 -14.28 -14.89
C ASP A 447 -19.67 -13.67 -14.67
N LYS A 448 -18.66 -14.34 -15.21
CA LYS A 448 -17.27 -13.85 -15.27
C LYS A 448 -16.72 -13.38 -13.92
N GLY A 449 -17.16 -14.01 -12.83
CA GLY A 449 -16.67 -13.73 -11.49
C GLY A 449 -17.12 -12.39 -10.88
N TRP A 450 -18.25 -11.83 -11.35
CA TRP A 450 -18.76 -10.55 -10.85
C TRP A 450 -18.99 -10.51 -9.34
N ALA A 451 -19.39 -11.63 -8.72
CA ALA A 451 -19.65 -11.73 -7.28
C ALA A 451 -18.38 -11.65 -6.38
N PHE A 452 -17.20 -11.53 -6.99
CA PHE A 452 -15.92 -11.45 -6.31
C PHE A 452 -15.36 -10.02 -6.36
N PRO A 453 -14.64 -9.59 -5.32
CA PRO A 453 -14.12 -8.25 -5.24
C PRO A 453 -13.06 -8.02 -6.32
N ARG A 454 -12.96 -6.76 -6.78
CA ARG A 454 -11.96 -6.33 -7.75
C ARG A 454 -10.60 -6.16 -7.08
N ARG A 455 -10.60 -5.62 -5.85
CA ARG A 455 -9.40 -5.38 -5.03
C ARG A 455 -9.73 -5.53 -3.55
N ILE A 456 -8.73 -5.98 -2.80
CA ILE A 456 -8.79 -6.07 -1.35
C ILE A 456 -7.50 -5.46 -0.79
N TYR A 457 -7.62 -4.61 0.22
CA TYR A 457 -6.50 -4.10 1.00
C TYR A 457 -6.65 -4.49 2.46
N PHE A 458 -5.57 -4.93 3.09
CA PHE A 458 -5.53 -5.22 4.52
C PHE A 458 -4.57 -4.25 5.22
N ASN A 459 -5.07 -3.48 6.19
CA ASN A 459 -4.32 -2.40 6.85
C ASN A 459 -3.67 -1.39 5.88
N GLY A 460 -4.30 -1.25 4.72
CA GLY A 460 -3.85 -0.43 3.61
C GLY A 460 -2.90 -1.10 2.62
N ASP A 461 -2.39 -2.31 2.88
CA ASP A 461 -1.57 -3.02 1.90
C ASP A 461 -2.44 -3.78 0.89
N ASN A 462 -2.11 -3.67 -0.39
CA ASN A 462 -2.86 -4.33 -1.46
C ASN A 462 -2.62 -5.85 -1.44
N CYS A 463 -3.68 -6.64 -1.28
CA CYS A 463 -3.59 -8.08 -1.29
C CYS A 463 -3.58 -8.62 -2.71
N VAL A 464 -2.77 -9.67 -2.94
CA VAL A 464 -2.71 -10.31 -4.25
C VAL A 464 -3.96 -11.15 -4.47
N MET A 465 -4.71 -10.80 -5.51
CA MET A 465 -5.90 -11.53 -5.98
C MET A 465 -5.47 -12.73 -6.84
N PRO A 466 -6.22 -13.85 -6.82
CA PRO A 466 -6.10 -14.88 -7.86
C PRO A 466 -6.35 -14.28 -9.26
N PRO A 467 -5.86 -14.94 -10.32
CA PRO A 467 -6.11 -14.46 -11.66
C PRO A 467 -7.62 -14.64 -12.02
N PRO A 468 -8.25 -13.70 -12.75
CA PRO A 468 -9.69 -13.72 -12.98
C PRO A 468 -10.24 -14.96 -13.70
N ASP A 469 -9.41 -15.63 -14.50
CA ASP A 469 -9.72 -16.90 -15.17
C ASP A 469 -9.92 -18.07 -14.20
N ALA A 470 -9.30 -18.00 -13.01
CA ALA A 470 -9.47 -18.99 -11.97
C ALA A 470 -10.71 -18.77 -11.10
N TYR A 471 -11.43 -17.65 -11.25
CA TYR A 471 -12.56 -17.32 -10.35
C TYR A 471 -13.67 -18.36 -10.46
N PRO A 472 -14.35 -18.73 -9.36
CA PRO A 472 -15.44 -19.68 -9.43
C PRO A 472 -16.56 -19.19 -10.37
N TRP A 473 -16.75 -19.90 -11.49
CA TRP A 473 -17.84 -19.63 -12.43
C TRP A 473 -19.01 -20.59 -12.19
N LEU A 474 -20.23 -20.15 -12.53
CA LEU A 474 -21.38 -21.03 -12.58
C LEU A 474 -21.09 -22.14 -13.60
N PRO A 475 -21.25 -23.43 -13.26
CA PRO A 475 -21.04 -24.49 -14.24
C PRO A 475 -21.85 -24.16 -15.49
N ASN A 476 -21.17 -24.13 -16.65
CA ASN A 476 -21.86 -23.97 -17.92
C ASN A 476 -23.01 -24.96 -17.91
N ALA A 477 -24.24 -24.47 -18.04
CA ALA A 477 -25.38 -25.32 -18.19
C ALA A 477 -25.24 -26.05 -19.54
N SER A 478 -24.39 -27.08 -19.59
CA SER A 478 -24.63 -28.16 -20.51
C SER A 478 -25.90 -28.81 -19.97
N SER A 479 -27.04 -28.37 -20.47
CA SER A 479 -28.16 -29.27 -20.60
C SER A 479 -27.61 -30.46 -21.38
N ARG A 480 -27.12 -31.48 -20.69
CA ARG A 480 -27.03 -32.80 -21.31
C ARG A 480 -28.49 -33.07 -21.63
N PRO A 481 -28.92 -33.09 -22.91
CA PRO A 481 -30.26 -33.57 -23.19
C PRO A 481 -30.25 -34.97 -22.60
N VAL A 482 -31.01 -35.18 -21.53
CA VAL A 482 -31.36 -36.51 -21.10
C VAL A 482 -32.27 -36.97 -22.24
N ILE A 483 -31.67 -37.56 -23.26
CA ILE A 483 -32.40 -38.27 -24.30
C ILE A 483 -33.09 -39.39 -23.52
N SER A 484 -34.35 -39.16 -23.18
CA SER A 484 -35.17 -40.13 -22.49
C SER A 484 -35.24 -41.34 -23.41
N LEU A 485 -34.59 -42.44 -23.01
CA LEU A 485 -34.67 -43.73 -23.70
C LEU A 485 -36.14 -44.12 -23.94
N LEU A 486 -37.02 -43.69 -23.03
CA LEU A 486 -38.47 -43.88 -23.08
C LEU A 486 -39.11 -43.12 -24.26
N CYS A 487 -38.68 -41.88 -24.56
CA CYS A 487 -39.15 -41.15 -25.74
C CYS A 487 -38.66 -41.79 -27.05
N SER A 488 -37.43 -42.30 -27.08
CA SER A 488 -36.89 -43.02 -28.25
C SER A 488 -37.64 -44.34 -28.49
N ILE A 489 -37.96 -45.09 -27.42
CA ILE A 489 -38.75 -46.32 -27.50
C ILE A 489 -40.18 -46.02 -27.96
N ILE A 490 -40.84 -44.98 -27.43
CA ILE A 490 -42.19 -44.58 -27.86
C ILE A 490 -42.20 -44.18 -29.33
N ALA A 491 -41.22 -43.38 -29.78
CA ALA A 491 -41.13 -43.00 -31.20
C ALA A 491 -40.95 -44.21 -32.12
N LEU A 492 -40.14 -45.20 -31.69
CA LEU A 492 -39.88 -46.42 -32.47
C LEU A 492 -41.12 -47.34 -32.52
N LEU A 493 -41.87 -47.44 -31.43
CA LEU A 493 -43.16 -48.15 -31.38
C LEU A 493 -44.22 -47.48 -32.25
N ILE A 494 -44.27 -46.14 -32.27
CA ILE A 494 -45.17 -45.38 -33.15
C ILE A 494 -44.81 -45.64 -34.62
N CYS A 495 -43.52 -45.60 -34.99
CA CYS A 495 -43.09 -45.91 -36.35
C CYS A 495 -43.44 -47.35 -36.77
N LEU A 496 -43.27 -48.34 -35.88
CA LEU A 496 -43.66 -49.73 -36.13
C LEU A 496 -45.18 -49.88 -36.31
N ALA A 497 -45.97 -49.20 -35.49
CA ALA A 497 -47.43 -49.20 -35.62
C ALA A 497 -47.88 -48.59 -36.96
N PHE A 498 -47.25 -47.48 -37.38
CA PHE A 498 -47.52 -46.89 -38.70
C PHE A 498 -47.13 -47.83 -39.83
N LEU A 499 -45.97 -48.48 -39.78
CA LEU A 499 -45.54 -49.44 -40.81
C LEU A 499 -46.45 -50.67 -40.89
N LEU A 500 -46.95 -51.17 -39.76
CA LEU A 500 -47.89 -52.30 -39.70
C LEU A 500 -49.32 -51.92 -40.12
N SER A 501 -49.70 -50.64 -40.03
CA SER A 501 -51.01 -50.16 -40.51
C SER A 501 -51.08 -49.93 -42.02
N TYR A 502 -49.93 -49.91 -42.71
CA TYR A 502 -49.79 -49.70 -44.15
C TYR A 502 -49.29 -50.93 -44.91
N ALA A 503 -49.10 -52.07 -44.23
CA ALA A 503 -48.87 -53.39 -44.81
C ALA A 503 -50.17 -54.20 -44.73
#